data_AF-A0A524DT76-F1
#
_entry.id   AF-A0A524DT76-F1
#
_cell.length_a   1.000
_cell.length_b   1.000
_cell.length_c   1.000
_cell.angle_alpha   90.00
_cell.angle_beta   90.00
_cell.angle_gamma   90.00
#
_symmetry.space_group_name_H-M   'P 1'
#
loop_
_entity.id
_entity.type
_entity.pdbx_description
1 polymer ?
#
loop_
_entity_poly.entity_id
_entity_poly.type
_entity_poly.pdbx_seq_one_letter_code
_entity_poly.pdbx_strand_id
1 'polypeptide(L)'
;MPKTPYSKPTEGSMGKTGSWRTFDPEIDYDECSRCRTCWLHCPEAVITLDEDGTPHIDLEYCKGCGICAQVCPKGCITMVRRKLLEE
;
A
#
# COMPACT_ATOMS: atom_id res chain seq x y z
N MET A 1 23.34 4.89 3.12
CA MET A 1 21.96 5.39 2.93
C MET A 1 21.02 4.47 3.69
N PRO A 2 20.03 5.01 4.42
CA PRO A 2 19.04 4.19 5.11
C PRO A 2 18.27 3.34 4.10
N LYS A 3 18.04 2.07 4.44
CA LYS A 3 17.30 1.11 3.59
C LYS A 3 15.79 1.34 3.59
N THR A 4 15.32 2.38 4.28
CA THR A 4 13.89 2.65 4.53
C THR A 4 13.62 4.15 4.49
N PRO A 5 12.39 4.57 4.15
CA PRO A 5 11.96 5.97 4.27
C PRO A 5 12.20 6.47 5.69
N TYR A 6 12.88 7.60 5.83
CA TYR A 6 13.19 8.20 7.14
C TYR A 6 11.99 8.95 7.73
N SER A 7 11.13 9.49 6.86
CA SER A 7 9.90 10.17 7.22
C SER A 7 8.74 9.19 7.35
N LYS A 8 8.07 9.19 8.49
CA LYS A 8 6.75 8.58 8.62
C LYS A 8 5.70 9.50 7.99
N PRO A 9 4.62 8.96 7.41
CA PRO A 9 3.48 9.77 6.98
C PRO A 9 2.96 10.61 8.15
N THR A 10 2.64 11.87 7.87
CA THR A 10 1.91 12.78 8.76
C THR A 10 0.79 13.43 7.96
N GLU A 11 -0.22 13.96 8.63
CA GLU A 11 -1.27 14.72 7.96
C GLU A 11 -0.66 15.93 7.22
N GLY A 12 -0.77 15.92 5.90
CA GLY A 12 -0.33 17.01 5.04
C GLY A 12 -1.39 18.12 4.93
N SER A 13 -1.05 19.22 4.28
CA SER A 13 -1.95 20.37 4.09
C SER A 13 -3.26 20.07 3.34
N MET A 14 -3.34 18.92 2.65
CA MET A 14 -4.53 18.47 1.92
C MET A 14 -5.29 17.33 2.61
N GLY A 15 -4.98 16.99 3.87
CA GLY A 15 -5.68 15.95 4.63
C GLY A 15 -5.46 14.53 4.09
N LYS A 16 -6.54 13.72 4.08
CA LYS A 16 -6.54 12.28 3.72
C LYS A 16 -6.44 12.07 2.21
N THR A 17 -5.31 11.56 1.73
CA THR A 17 -5.02 11.38 0.29
C THR A 17 -5.68 10.17 -0.36
N GLY A 18 -6.37 9.32 0.43
CA GLY A 18 -6.99 8.10 -0.05
C GLY A 18 -8.19 8.29 -0.98
N SER A 19 -8.78 9.48 -0.99
CA SER A 19 -9.85 9.85 -1.92
C SER A 19 -9.36 9.95 -3.38
N TRP A 20 -8.05 9.98 -3.63
CA TRP A 20 -7.49 10.12 -4.99
C TRP A 20 -7.49 8.80 -5.77
N ARG A 21 -7.79 7.68 -5.11
CA ARG A 21 -7.76 6.36 -5.72
C ARG A 21 -8.93 6.11 -6.66
N THR A 22 -8.61 5.65 -7.86
CA THR A 22 -9.57 4.95 -8.74
C THR A 22 -9.54 3.44 -8.53
N PHE A 23 -8.40 2.90 -8.07
CA PHE A 23 -8.19 1.48 -7.83
C PHE A 23 -7.62 1.26 -6.42
N ASP A 24 -8.10 0.21 -5.76
CA ASP A 24 -7.62 -0.24 -4.46
C ASP A 24 -6.72 -1.47 -4.63
N PRO A 25 -5.56 -1.53 -3.94
CA PRO A 25 -4.75 -2.74 -3.89
C PRO A 25 -5.38 -3.77 -2.94
N GLU A 26 -5.61 -4.99 -3.43
CA GLU A 26 -6.05 -6.14 -2.64
C GLU A 26 -4.95 -7.20 -2.59
N ILE A 27 -4.57 -7.63 -1.38
CA ILE A 27 -3.52 -8.63 -1.15
C ILE A 27 -4.19 -9.98 -0.91
N ASP A 28 -3.80 -10.98 -1.70
CA ASP A 28 -4.00 -12.38 -1.37
C ASP A 28 -2.95 -12.81 -0.35
N TYR A 29 -3.38 -13.01 0.90
CA TYR A 29 -2.51 -13.33 2.02
C TYR A 29 -2.06 -14.80 2.03
N ASP A 30 -2.79 -15.71 1.38
CA ASP A 30 -2.42 -17.12 1.30
C ASP A 30 -1.21 -17.32 0.39
N GLU A 31 -1.10 -16.51 -0.66
CA GLU A 31 0.05 -16.52 -1.58
C GLU A 31 1.18 -15.56 -1.16
N CYS A 32 0.98 -14.75 -0.11
CA CYS A 32 1.95 -13.76 0.34
C CYS A 32 3.13 -14.41 1.08
N SER A 33 4.34 -14.30 0.51
CA SER A 33 5.57 -14.80 1.14
C SER A 33 6.17 -13.88 2.21
N ARG A 34 5.50 -12.78 2.57
CA ARG A 34 5.98 -11.76 3.53
C ARG A 34 7.40 -11.24 3.22
N CYS A 35 7.75 -11.14 1.94
CA CYS A 35 9.08 -10.71 1.48
C CYS A 35 9.37 -9.21 1.69
N ARG A 36 8.36 -8.41 2.05
CA ARG A 36 8.44 -6.96 2.36
C ARG A 36 8.80 -6.07 1.17
N THR A 37 8.79 -6.60 -0.07
CA THR A 37 9.07 -5.81 -1.28
C THR A 37 8.04 -4.70 -1.49
N CYS A 38 6.74 -4.99 -1.32
CA CYS A 38 5.69 -3.98 -1.42
C CYS A 38 5.90 -2.83 -0.41
N TRP A 39 6.22 -3.18 0.83
CA TRP A 39 6.53 -2.24 1.90
C TRP A 39 7.71 -1.33 1.58
N LEU A 40 8.81 -1.92 1.10
CA LEU A 40 10.03 -1.19 0.76
C LEU A 40 9.82 -0.18 -0.37
N HIS A 41 9.01 -0.54 -1.37
CA HIS A 41 8.83 0.25 -2.58
C HIS A 41 7.63 1.21 -2.53
N CYS A 42 6.87 1.24 -1.44
CA CYS A 42 5.74 2.15 -1.31
C CYS A 42 6.23 3.61 -1.17
N PRO A 43 6.02 4.50 -2.17
CA PRO A 43 6.52 5.87 -2.11
C PRO A 43 5.83 6.71 -1.04
N GLU A 44 4.58 6.35 -0.71
CA GLU A 44 3.78 7.03 0.31
C GLU A 44 4.05 6.51 1.73
N ALA A 45 4.85 5.45 1.89
CA ALA A 45 5.11 4.78 3.17
C ALA A 45 3.83 4.41 3.96
N VAL A 46 2.74 4.07 3.26
CA VAL A 46 1.43 3.70 3.83
C VAL A 46 1.28 2.20 4.12
N ILE A 47 2.32 1.42 3.86
CA ILE A 47 2.32 -0.01 4.16
C ILE A 47 2.98 -0.20 5.52
N THR A 48 2.29 -0.87 6.43
CA THR A 48 2.82 -1.30 7.73
C THR A 48 3.05 -2.81 7.71
N LEU A 49 3.83 -3.31 8.66
CA LEU A 49 4.11 -4.74 8.82
C LEU A 49 3.71 -5.14 10.24
N ASP A 50 2.97 -6.23 10.36
CA ASP A 50 2.72 -6.90 11.64
C ASP A 50 3.98 -7.57 12.18
N GLU A 51 3.90 -8.13 13.39
CA GLU A 51 5.01 -8.84 14.05
C GLU A 51 5.53 -10.03 13.21
N ASP A 52 4.64 -10.71 12.49
CA ASP A 52 4.98 -11.82 11.59
C ASP A 52 5.48 -11.36 10.21
N GLY A 53 5.48 -10.04 9.95
CA GLY A 53 5.85 -9.44 8.68
C GLY A 53 4.72 -9.37 7.65
N THR A 54 3.47 -9.64 8.03
CA THR A 54 2.31 -9.50 7.16
C THR A 54 2.07 -8.01 6.82
N PRO A 55 1.99 -7.64 5.52
CA PRO A 55 1.82 -6.26 5.12
C PRO A 55 0.37 -5.79 5.18
N HIS A 56 0.14 -4.61 5.75
CA HIS A 56 -1.16 -3.92 5.75
C HIS A 56 -1.06 -2.59 5.03
N ILE A 57 -2.04 -2.27 4.19
CA ILE A 57 -2.05 -1.03 3.41
C ILE A 57 -3.06 -0.06 4.02
N ASP A 58 -2.59 1.11 4.43
CA ASP A 58 -3.45 2.19 4.89
C ASP A 58 -4.17 2.85 3.69
N LEU A 59 -5.43 2.45 3.50
CA LEU A 59 -6.34 3.00 2.49
C LEU A 59 -6.85 4.40 2.84
N GLU A 60 -6.48 5.01 3.95
CA GLU A 60 -6.78 6.42 4.19
C GLU A 60 -5.82 7.35 3.44
N TYR A 61 -4.58 6.90 3.18
CA TYR A 61 -3.55 7.70 2.53
C TYR A 61 -3.00 7.08 1.23
N CYS A 62 -3.24 5.79 0.97
CA CYS A 62 -2.83 5.14 -0.26
C CYS A 62 -3.34 5.90 -1.51
N LYS A 63 -2.48 6.13 -2.50
CA LYS A 63 -2.89 6.81 -3.76
C LYS A 63 -3.26 5.84 -4.88
N GLY A 64 -3.21 4.53 -4.63
CA GLY A 64 -3.63 3.52 -5.61
C GLY A 64 -2.71 3.46 -6.83
N CYS A 65 -1.42 3.79 -6.66
CA CYS A 65 -0.45 3.87 -7.76
C CYS A 65 -0.07 2.52 -8.38
N GLY A 66 -0.39 1.40 -7.72
CA GLY A 66 -0.12 0.05 -8.24
C GLY A 66 1.33 -0.43 -8.17
N ILE A 67 2.27 0.36 -7.64
CA ILE A 67 3.68 -0.03 -7.52
C ILE A 67 3.82 -1.32 -6.72
N CYS A 68 3.11 -1.44 -5.58
CA CYS A 68 3.13 -2.64 -4.75
C CYS A 68 2.75 -3.91 -5.52
N ALA A 69 1.74 -3.83 -6.39
CA ALA A 69 1.34 -4.92 -7.27
C ALA A 69 2.40 -5.26 -8.30
N GLN A 70 2.97 -4.25 -8.96
CA GLN A 70 4.00 -4.44 -9.98
C GLN A 70 5.29 -5.08 -9.43
N VAL A 71 5.71 -4.68 -8.21
CA VAL A 71 6.96 -5.19 -7.62
C VAL A 71 6.77 -6.51 -6.85
N CYS A 72 5.54 -6.97 -6.65
CA CYS A 72 5.29 -8.18 -5.89
C CYS A 72 5.83 -9.41 -6.66
N PRO A 73 6.86 -10.11 -6.17
CA PRO A 73 7.46 -11.24 -6.90
C PRO A 73 6.51 -12.43 -7.01
N LYS A 74 5.53 -12.53 -6.11
CA LYS A 74 4.48 -13.56 -6.12
C LYS A 74 3.26 -13.16 -6.94
N GLY A 75 3.15 -11.90 -7.36
CA GLY A 75 1.96 -11.39 -8.04
C GLY A 75 0.67 -11.45 -7.21
N CYS A 76 0.77 -11.58 -5.89
CA CYS A 76 -0.37 -11.76 -4.98
C CYS A 76 -1.09 -10.45 -4.60
N ILE A 77 -0.84 -9.35 -5.32
CA ILE A 77 -1.49 -8.06 -5.07
C ILE A 77 -2.17 -7.64 -6.36
N THR A 78 -3.48 -7.44 -6.31
CA THR A 78 -4.29 -7.05 -7.48
C THR A 78 -4.83 -5.64 -7.29
N MET A 79 -4.98 -4.90 -8.39
CA MET A 79 -5.57 -3.55 -8.38
C MET A 79 -7.03 -3.65 -8.81
N VAL A 80 -7.94 -3.51 -7.84
CA VAL A 80 -9.38 -3.65 -8.07
C VAL A 80 -10.00 -2.26 -8.24
N ARG A 81 -10.87 -2.10 -9.23
CA ARG A 81 -11.55 -0.81 -9.44
C ARG A 81 -12.41 -0.50 -8.22
N ARG A 82 -12.12 0.62 -7.57
CA ARG A 82 -12.89 1.09 -6.42
C ARG A 82 -14.34 1.24 -6.86
N LYS A 83 -15.25 0.55 -6.18
CA LYS A 83 -16.68 0.84 -6.31
C LYS A 83 -16.87 2.22 -5.70
N LEU A 84 -17.36 3.17 -6.49
CA LEU A 84 -17.80 4.45 -5.94
C LEU A 84 -18.82 4.08 -4.87
N LEU A 85 -18.47 4.33 -3.60
CA LEU A 85 -19.48 4.40 -2.57
C LEU A 85 -20.34 5.60 -2.99
N GLU A 86 -21.61 5.32 -3.27
CA GLU A 86 -22.60 6.39 -3.24
C GLU A 86 -22.55 6.93 -1.81
N GLU A 87 -22.03 8.15 -1.69
CA GLU A 87 -22.03 9.05 -0.52
C GLU A 87 -20.91 8.86 0.53
#